data_AF-A0A941I9B9-F1
#
_entry.id   AF-A0A941I9B9-F1
#
_cell.length_a   1.000
_cell.length_b   1.000
_cell.length_c   1.000
_cell.angle_alpha   90.00
_cell.angle_beta   90.00
_cell.angle_gamma   90.00
#
_symmetry.space_group_name_H-M   'P 1'
#
loop_
_entity.id
_entity.type
_entity.pdbx_description
1 polymer ?
#
loop_
_entity_poly.entity_id
_entity_poly.type
_entity_poly.pdbx_seq_one_letter_code
_entity_poly.pdbx_strand_id
1 'polypeptide(L)'
;GNFSTYQTRKEEQLEIEETENAKFDKLLAQEEVWIRKGVKARRCRDEGRVRRLEDLRLQRSARRDQQGQVKLDITTGERSGKIVAELENVCKSFGDKVIVNDFSSIIL
;
A
#
# COMPACT_ATOMS: atom_id res chain seq x y z
N GLY A 1 -13.11 22.89 -12.22
CA GLY A 1 -13.52 21.57 -11.74
C GLY A 1 -12.67 21.22 -10.54
N ASN A 2 -13.31 20.89 -9.41
CA ASN A 2 -12.71 20.96 -8.08
C ASN A 2 -11.93 19.67 -7.77
N PHE A 3 -10.62 19.76 -7.61
CA PHE A 3 -9.75 18.61 -7.28
C PHE A 3 -10.18 17.92 -5.97
N SER A 4 -10.81 18.65 -5.06
CA SER A 4 -11.38 18.10 -3.82
C SER A 4 -12.50 17.10 -4.07
N THR A 5 -13.39 17.34 -5.04
CA THR A 5 -14.49 16.40 -5.33
C THR A 5 -13.99 15.13 -6.01
N TYR A 6 -12.85 15.18 -6.70
CA TYR A 6 -12.17 13.99 -7.21
C TYR A 6 -11.57 13.15 -6.08
N GLN A 7 -10.97 13.79 -5.06
CA GLN A 7 -10.44 13.08 -3.89
C GLN A 7 -11.54 12.35 -3.12
N THR A 8 -12.65 13.02 -2.79
CA THR A 8 -13.76 12.40 -2.06
C THR A 8 -14.37 11.23 -2.83
N ARG A 9 -14.58 11.38 -4.15
CA ARG A 9 -15.09 10.27 -4.98
C ARG A 9 -14.12 9.11 -5.07
N LYS A 10 -12.82 9.40 -5.06
CA LYS A 10 -11.78 8.36 -5.07
C LYS A 10 -11.74 7.61 -3.74
N GLU A 11 -11.90 8.30 -2.62
CA GLU A 11 -12.01 7.69 -1.29
C GLU A 11 -13.26 6.81 -1.18
N GLU A 12 -14.43 7.31 -1.61
CA GLU A 12 -15.66 6.51 -1.65
C GLU A 12 -15.52 5.25 -2.52
N GLN A 13 -14.86 5.35 -3.67
CA GLN A 13 -14.59 4.19 -4.53
C GLN A 13 -13.69 3.15 -3.84
N LEU A 14 -12.65 3.61 -3.13
CA LEU A 14 -11.76 2.74 -2.38
C LEU A 14 -12.48 2.06 -1.22
N GLU A 15 -13.34 2.77 -0.49
CA GLU A 15 -14.14 2.18 0.59
C GLU A 15 -15.12 1.13 0.06
N ILE A 16 -15.78 1.40 -1.08
CA ILE A 16 -16.66 0.42 -1.72
C ILE A 16 -15.87 -0.83 -2.09
N GLU A 17 -14.71 -0.67 -2.74
CA GLU A 17 -13.84 -1.77 -3.14
C GLU A 17 -13.36 -2.59 -1.91
N GLU A 18 -12.98 -1.92 -0.82
CA GLU A 18 -12.60 -2.58 0.44
C GLU A 18 -13.75 -3.40 1.03
N THR A 19 -14.97 -2.85 1.06
CA THR A 19 -16.12 -3.59 1.59
C THR A 19 -16.47 -4.80 0.72
N GLU A 20 -16.34 -4.70 -0.60
CA GLU A 20 -16.56 -5.82 -1.52
C GLU A 20 -15.48 -6.89 -1.35
N ASN A 21 -14.23 -6.48 -1.17
CA ASN A 21 -13.12 -7.38 -0.87
C ASN A 21 -13.32 -8.12 0.45
N ALA A 22 -13.75 -7.42 1.51
CA ALA A 22 -14.05 -8.04 2.79
C ALA A 22 -15.21 -9.05 2.70
N LYS A 23 -16.23 -8.77 1.88
CA LYS A 23 -17.33 -9.73 1.62
C LYS A 23 -16.82 -10.95 0.86
N PHE A 24 -15.97 -10.75 -0.15
CA PHE A 24 -15.35 -11.82 -0.93
C PHE A 24 -14.54 -12.77 -0.02
N ASP A 25 -13.70 -12.23 0.86
CA ASP A 25 -12.89 -13.03 1.78
C ASP A 25 -13.74 -13.83 2.77
N LYS A 26 -14.84 -13.25 3.26
CA LYS A 26 -15.80 -13.96 4.12
C LYS A 26 -16.43 -15.16 3.41
N LEU A 27 -16.85 -14.99 2.15
CA LEU A 27 -17.41 -16.07 1.34
C LEU A 27 -16.38 -17.16 1.09
N LEU A 28 -15.16 -16.78 0.70
CA LEU A 28 -14.07 -17.72 0.48
C LEU A 28 -13.76 -18.54 1.74
N ALA A 29 -13.69 -17.90 2.91
CA ALA A 29 -13.49 -18.60 4.18
C ALA A 29 -14.61 -19.59 4.51
N GLN A 30 -15.88 -19.23 4.26
CA GLN A 30 -17.02 -20.13 4.47
C GLN A 30 -16.95 -21.36 3.57
N GLU A 31 -16.61 -21.17 2.29
CA GLU A 31 -16.46 -22.25 1.31
C GLU A 31 -15.26 -23.17 1.64
N GLU A 32 -14.15 -22.61 2.15
CA GLU A 32 -13.01 -23.41 2.63
C GLU A 32 -13.34 -24.21 3.91
N VAL A 33 -14.16 -23.65 4.80
CA VAL A 33 -14.66 -24.42 5.95
C VAL A 33 -15.60 -25.53 5.50
N TRP A 34 -16.42 -25.28 4.47
CA TRP A 34 -17.32 -26.28 3.90
C TRP A 34 -16.55 -27.48 3.31
N ILE A 35 -15.52 -27.22 2.48
CA ILE A 35 -14.70 -28.29 1.90
C ILE A 35 -13.91 -29.05 2.96
N ARG A 36 -13.42 -28.36 4.01
CA ARG A 36 -12.68 -28.97 5.13
C ARG A 36 -13.57 -29.82 6.03
N LYS A 37 -14.82 -29.40 6.27
CA LYS A 37 -15.81 -30.20 7.03
C LYS A 37 -16.17 -31.50 6.31
N GLY A 38 -15.90 -31.58 5.01
CA GLY A 38 -16.16 -32.75 4.18
C GLY A 38 -17.65 -32.97 3.92
N VAL A 39 -17.95 -33.69 2.85
CA VAL A 39 -19.30 -34.19 2.61
C VAL A 39 -19.45 -35.49 3.40
N LYS A 40 -20.43 -35.56 4.32
CA LYS A 40 -20.74 -36.81 5.04
C LYS A 40 -20.86 -37.93 4.01
N ALA A 41 -20.17 -39.05 4.25
CA ALA A 41 -19.87 -40.15 3.34
C ALA A 41 -21.02 -40.76 2.51
N ARG A 42 -22.26 -40.31 2.68
CA ARG A 42 -23.45 -40.79 1.95
C ARG A 42 -24.09 -39.77 1.01
N ARG A 43 -23.52 -38.57 0.84
CA ARG A 43 -24.02 -37.58 -0.14
C ARG A 43 -23.03 -37.41 -1.28
N CYS A 44 -23.56 -37.37 -2.51
CA CYS A 44 -22.79 -36.95 -3.66
C CYS A 44 -22.34 -35.50 -3.42
N ARG A 45 -21.06 -35.23 -3.65
CA ARG A 45 -20.47 -33.91 -3.47
C ARG A 45 -20.98 -32.98 -4.55
N ASP A 46 -21.35 -31.76 -4.19
CA ASP A 46 -21.73 -30.74 -5.18
C ASP A 46 -20.47 -30.26 -5.91
N GLU A 47 -20.20 -30.86 -7.07
CA GLU A 47 -19.06 -30.54 -7.92
C GLU A 47 -19.11 -29.10 -8.46
N GLY A 48 -20.31 -28.54 -8.66
CA GLY A 48 -20.48 -27.14 -9.07
C GLY A 48 -20.04 -26.16 -7.99
N ARG A 49 -20.25 -26.51 -6.71
CA ARG A 49 -19.72 -25.74 -5.58
C ARG A 49 -18.20 -25.84 -5.47
N VAL A 50 -17.61 -27.00 -5.78
CA VAL A 50 -16.15 -27.17 -5.81
C VAL A 50 -15.52 -26.34 -6.92
N ARG A 51 -16.09 -26.36 -8.14
CA ARG A 51 -15.62 -25.53 -9.25
C ARG A 51 -15.69 -24.04 -8.93
N ARG A 52 -16.77 -23.59 -8.27
CA ARG A 52 -16.86 -22.20 -7.77
C ARG A 52 -15.78 -21.86 -6.74
N LEU A 53 -15.44 -22.77 -5.83
CA LEU A 53 -14.34 -22.56 -4.88
C LEU A 53 -13.00 -22.43 -5.62
N GLU A 54 -12.75 -23.25 -6.63
CA GLU A 54 -11.55 -23.18 -7.46
C GLU A 54 -11.45 -21.84 -8.20
N ASP A 55 -12.55 -21.36 -8.78
CA ASP A 55 -12.61 -20.04 -9.41
C ASP A 55 -12.35 -18.90 -8.41
N LEU A 56 -12.93 -18.97 -7.21
CA LEU A 56 -12.69 -17.98 -6.16
C LEU A 56 -11.22 -17.99 -5.69
N ARG A 57 -10.59 -19.17 -5.62
CA ARG A 57 -9.16 -19.29 -5.32
C ARG A 57 -8.30 -18.71 -6.44
N LEU A 58 -8.68 -18.94 -7.69
CA LEU A 58 -8.00 -18.35 -8.84
C LEU A 58 -8.12 -16.83 -8.78
N GLN A 59 -9.31 -16.28 -8.53
CA GLN A 59 -9.54 -14.84 -8.36
C GLN A 59 -8.73 -14.26 -7.19
N ARG A 60 -8.69 -14.94 -6.04
CA ARG A 60 -7.83 -14.53 -4.91
C ARG A 60 -6.34 -14.57 -5.25
N SER A 61 -5.91 -15.57 -6.02
CA SER A 61 -4.51 -15.68 -6.48
C SER A 61 -4.16 -14.68 -7.57
N ALA A 62 -5.11 -14.29 -8.41
CA ALA A 62 -4.97 -13.24 -9.42
C ALA A 62 -4.99 -11.85 -8.77
N ARG A 63 -5.65 -11.71 -7.62
CA ARG A 63 -5.51 -10.57 -6.70
C ARG A 63 -4.16 -10.55 -5.96
N ARG A 64 -3.22 -11.49 -6.23
CA ARG A 64 -1.85 -11.41 -5.68
C ARG A 64 -1.31 -10.00 -5.92
N ASP A 65 -1.19 -9.30 -4.81
CA ASP A 65 -0.31 -8.17 -4.59
C ASP A 65 -0.31 -7.16 -5.75
N GLN A 66 -1.41 -6.40 -5.91
CA GLN A 66 -1.12 -4.97 -6.04
C GLN A 66 -0.30 -4.65 -4.80
N GLN A 67 1.00 -4.42 -5.02
CA GLN A 67 1.99 -4.00 -4.03
C GLN A 67 1.43 -2.78 -3.28
N GLY A 68 0.56 -3.06 -2.31
CA GLY A 68 0.02 -2.11 -1.37
C GLY A 68 1.19 -1.66 -0.54
N GLN A 69 1.66 -0.46 -0.86
CA GLN A 69 2.91 0.11 -0.37
C GLN A 69 4.12 -0.69 -0.83
N VAL A 70 4.69 -0.31 -1.99
CA VAL A 70 6.10 0.05 -1.91
C VAL A 70 6.16 1.13 -0.84
N LYS A 71 6.41 0.71 0.41
CA LYS A 71 7.01 1.60 1.40
C LYS A 71 8.31 2.00 0.73
N LEU A 72 8.28 3.11 0.02
CA LEU A 72 9.47 3.93 -0.13
C LEU A 72 9.78 4.31 1.31
N ASP A 73 10.43 3.40 2.03
CA ASP A 73 11.20 3.72 3.21
C ASP A 73 12.27 4.65 2.64
N ILE A 74 11.92 5.92 2.57
CA ILE A 74 12.87 7.00 2.45
C ILE A 74 13.80 6.71 3.61
N THR A 75 14.95 6.16 3.31
CA THR A 75 16.04 6.07 4.26
C THR A 75 16.45 7.52 4.47
N THR A 76 15.66 8.26 5.25
CA THR A 76 16.16 9.36 6.05
C THR A 76 17.25 8.70 6.86
N GLY A 77 18.49 8.82 6.37
CA GLY A 77 19.67 8.28 7.02
C GLY A 77 19.57 8.58 8.50
N GLU A 78 19.98 7.60 9.32
CA GLU A 78 20.05 7.77 10.77
C GLU A 78 20.50 9.19 11.08
N ARG A 79 19.67 9.95 11.82
CA ARG A 79 20.10 11.22 12.40
C ARG A 79 21.18 10.87 13.41
N SER A 80 22.38 10.59 12.92
CA SER A 80 23.57 10.44 13.72
C SER A 80 23.69 11.77 14.44
N GLY A 81 23.55 11.79 15.77
CA GLY A 81 23.65 13.01 16.57
C GLY A 81 25.06 13.60 16.58
N LYS A 82 25.82 13.41 15.51
CA LYS A 82 27.21 13.80 15.32
C LYS A 82 27.24 14.74 14.12
N ILE A 83 27.58 15.99 14.40
CA ILE A 83 27.69 17.11 13.45
C ILE A 83 28.24 16.60 12.10
N VAL A 84 27.41 16.64 11.07
CA VAL A 84 27.75 16.12 9.74
C VAL A 84 28.52 17.17 8.94
N ALA A 85 28.17 18.46 9.11
CA ALA A 85 28.91 19.57 8.52
C ALA A 85 28.69 20.87 9.31
N GLU A 86 29.77 21.61 9.53
CA GLU A 86 29.76 22.98 10.04
C GLU A 86 30.09 23.92 8.87
N LEU A 87 29.17 24.83 8.57
CA LEU A 87 29.36 25.87 7.57
C LEU A 87 29.56 27.18 8.33
N GLU A 88 30.70 27.83 8.12
CA GLU A 88 31.03 29.12 8.74
C GLU A 88 31.37 30.13 7.64
N ASN A 89 30.64 31.26 7.64
CA ASN A 89 30.83 32.40 6.75
C ASN A 89 30.90 32.03 5.25
N VAL A 90 29.99 31.15 4.81
CA VAL A 90 29.98 30.69 3.42
C VAL A 90 29.39 31.77 2.53
N CYS A 91 30.18 32.22 1.57
CA CYS A 91 29.78 33.15 0.53
C CYS A 91 29.90 32.48 -0.85
N LYS A 92 28.82 32.50 -1.63
CA LYS A 92 28.80 31.98 -3.00
C LYS A 92 28.09 32.94 -3.93
N SER A 93 28.79 33.34 -4.99
CA SER A 93 28.25 34.10 -6.12
C SER A 93 28.46 33.35 -7.44
N PHE A 94 27.55 33.57 -8.38
CA PHE A 94 27.71 33.20 -9.77
C PHE A 94 27.57 34.46 -10.62
N GLY A 95 28.70 34.92 -11.17
CA GLY A 95 28.80 36.23 -11.81
C GLY A 95 28.45 37.33 -10.81
N ASP A 96 27.57 38.24 -11.22
CA ASP A 96 27.13 39.37 -10.39
C ASP A 96 26.04 38.99 -9.37
N LYS A 97 25.52 37.76 -9.41
CA LYS A 97 24.44 37.32 -8.53
C LYS A 97 25.00 36.57 -7.32
N VAL A 98 24.87 37.20 -6.15
CA VAL A 98 25.18 36.58 -4.87
C VAL A 98 24.04 35.60 -4.52
N ILE A 99 24.37 34.32 -4.39
CA ILE A 99 23.42 33.25 -4.06
C ILE A 99 23.41 32.99 -2.56
N VAL A 100 24.59 33.04 -1.92
CA VAL A 100 24.75 32.86 -0.48
C VAL A 100 25.70 33.95 0.01
N ASN A 101 25.30 34.70 1.03
CA ASN A 101 26.14 35.69 1.68
C ASN A 101 26.08 35.47 3.19
N ASP A 102 27.24 35.34 3.81
CA ASP A 102 27.39 35.21 5.27
C ASP A 102 26.49 34.13 5.90
N PHE A 103 26.47 32.95 5.27
CA PHE A 103 25.66 31.84 5.75
C PHE A 103 26.48 30.94 6.67
N SER A 104 26.06 30.90 7.93
CA SER A 104 26.60 30.01 8.94
C SER A 104 25.49 29.10 9.46
N SER A 105 25.71 27.78 9.38
CA SER A 105 24.74 26.80 9.87
C SER A 105 25.43 25.51 10.29
N ILE A 106 24.96 24.92 11.37
CA ILE A 106 25.38 23.60 11.84
C ILE A 106 24.35 22.60 11.37
N ILE A 107 24.78 21.62 10.57
CA ILE A 107 23.94 20.52 10.11
C ILE A 107 24.23 19.31 11.02
N LEU A 108 23.21 18.94 11.81
CA LEU A 108 23.19 17.76 12.68
C LEU A 108 22.72 16.51 11.94
#